data_AF-A0A367FEU4-F1
#
_entry.id   AF-A0A367FEU4-F1
#
_cell.length_a   1.000
_cell.length_b   1.000
_cell.length_c   1.000
_cell.angle_alpha   90.00
_cell.angle_beta   90.00
_cell.angle_gamma   90.00
#
_symmetry.space_group_name_H-M   'P 1'
#
loop_
_entity.id
_entity.type
_entity.pdbx_description
1 polymer ?
#
loop_
_entity_poly.entity_id
_entity_poly.type
_entity_poly.pdbx_seq_one_letter_code
_entity_poly.pdbx_strand_id
1 'polypeptide(L)'
;MVRLAEWVAAATPLPQDPQAVVDGLCTLHLPRPPTTVLGVLGYDERLVASASFSLERSRPDGWEYRNALLDPLRRITPHDLRRRVPSRTAVLLCARFGESGWTTVDGAWMWGLRDACTLHGLRCGAYITLTSSGWRILGAHRSGRSPSATTVSGLLGDCSGAA
;
A
#
# COMPACT_ATOMS: atom_id res chain seq x y z
N MET A 1 -6.59 -15.26 -6.88
CA MET A 1 -5.26 -14.68 -6.61
C MET A 1 -4.63 -14.26 -7.93
N VAL A 2 -3.92 -13.13 -7.99
CA VAL A 2 -3.27 -12.61 -9.21
C VAL A 2 -1.78 -12.95 -9.19
N ARG A 3 -1.22 -13.35 -10.33
CA ARG A 3 0.25 -13.49 -10.50
C ARG A 3 0.88 -12.15 -10.83
N LEU A 4 2.16 -11.96 -10.48
CA LEU A 4 2.87 -10.70 -10.77
C LEU A 4 2.81 -10.29 -12.25
N ALA A 5 2.96 -11.24 -13.18
CA ALA A 5 2.88 -10.95 -14.61
C ALA A 5 1.48 -10.47 -15.06
N GLU A 6 0.41 -11.02 -14.48
CA GLU A 6 -0.97 -10.60 -14.76
C GLU A 6 -1.25 -9.19 -14.21
N TRP A 7 -0.67 -8.87 -13.05
CA TRP A 7 -0.74 -7.53 -12.48
C TRP A 7 -0.03 -6.50 -13.36
N VAL A 8 1.19 -6.81 -13.82
CA VAL A 8 1.95 -5.95 -14.75
C VAL A 8 1.18 -5.72 -16.05
N ALA A 9 0.62 -6.78 -16.63
CA ALA A 9 -0.14 -6.72 -17.88
C ALA A 9 -1.43 -5.88 -17.76
N ALA A 10 -2.01 -5.77 -16.57
CA ALA A 10 -3.21 -4.96 -16.32
C ALA A 10 -2.93 -3.44 -16.30
N ALA A 11 -1.66 -3.02 -16.35
CA ALA A 11 -1.24 -1.62 -16.49
C ALA A 11 -1.92 -0.65 -15.49
N THR A 12 -1.91 -0.99 -14.21
CA THR A 12 -2.49 -0.14 -13.16
C THR A 12 -1.81 1.24 -13.16
N PRO A 13 -2.59 2.33 -13.03
CA PRO A 13 -2.05 3.68 -12.88
C PRO A 13 -0.99 3.76 -11.78
N LEU A 14 0.18 4.26 -12.15
CA LEU A 14 1.25 4.56 -11.21
C LEU A 14 1.16 6.04 -10.82
N PRO A 15 1.35 6.39 -9.54
CA PRO A 15 1.49 7.79 -9.13
C PRO A 15 2.67 8.45 -9.87
N GLN A 16 2.54 9.71 -10.27
CA GLN A 16 3.65 10.49 -10.84
C GLN A 16 4.83 10.61 -9.86
N ASP A 17 4.53 10.83 -8.58
CA ASP A 17 5.52 10.87 -7.50
C ASP A 17 5.19 9.82 -6.41
N PRO A 18 5.67 8.58 -6.57
CA PRO A 18 5.47 7.53 -5.57
C PRO A 18 6.12 7.84 -4.22
N GLN A 19 7.22 8.61 -4.19
CA GLN A 19 7.90 8.93 -2.93
C GLN A 19 7.01 9.84 -2.09
N ALA A 20 6.43 10.88 -2.68
CA ALA A 20 5.50 11.77 -1.98
C ALA A 20 4.26 11.02 -1.43
N VAL A 21 3.73 10.05 -2.18
CA VAL A 21 2.63 9.20 -1.70
C VAL A 21 3.07 8.35 -0.50
N VAL A 22 4.23 7.71 -0.57
CA VAL A 22 4.75 6.89 0.52
C VAL A 22 5.05 7.73 1.76
N ASP A 23 5.66 8.90 1.59
CA ASP A 23 5.95 9.84 2.67
C ASP A 23 4.65 10.28 3.35
N GLY A 24 3.65 10.70 2.57
CA GLY A 24 2.34 11.12 3.10
C GLY A 24 1.64 10.01 3.89
N LEU A 25 1.61 8.78 3.36
CA LEU A 25 1.03 7.63 4.07
C LEU A 25 1.82 7.30 5.35
N CYS A 26 3.15 7.36 5.31
CA CYS A 26 3.99 7.10 6.48
C CYS A 26 3.82 8.16 7.56
N THR A 27 3.75 9.44 7.20
CA THR A 27 3.52 10.55 8.14
C THR A 27 2.16 10.44 8.81
N LEU A 28 1.11 10.05 8.08
CA LEU A 28 -0.25 9.95 8.62
C LEU A 28 -0.49 8.72 9.48
N HIS A 29 0.11 7.58 9.14
CA HIS A 29 -0.22 6.30 9.76
C HIS A 29 0.90 5.68 10.60
N LEU A 30 2.14 6.16 10.47
CA LEU A 30 3.35 5.63 11.13
C LEU A 30 3.36 4.08 11.14
N PRO A 31 3.21 3.43 9.97
CA PRO A 31 2.89 2.01 9.91
C PRO A 31 4.04 1.16 10.46
N ARG A 32 3.73 0.32 11.47
CA ARG A 32 4.64 -0.71 11.98
C ARG A 32 4.23 -2.07 11.42
N PRO A 33 5.16 -2.89 10.90
CA PRO A 33 4.82 -4.23 10.43
C PRO A 33 4.17 -5.10 11.54
N PRO A 34 3.13 -5.89 11.24
CA PRO A 34 2.35 -5.93 10.00
C PRO A 34 1.23 -4.87 10.00
N THR A 35 1.28 -3.92 9.06
CA THR A 35 0.22 -2.92 8.86
C THR A 35 -0.06 -2.75 7.38
N THR A 36 -1.33 -2.67 7.02
CA THR A 36 -1.78 -2.27 5.69
C THR A 36 -2.35 -0.87 5.75
N VAL A 37 -1.96 -0.02 4.80
CA VAL A 37 -2.47 1.34 4.64
C VAL A 37 -3.08 1.48 3.26
N LEU A 38 -4.37 1.77 3.23
CA LEU A 38 -5.10 2.10 2.03
C LEU A 38 -5.06 3.61 1.83
N GLY A 39 -4.61 4.07 0.68
CA GLY A 39 -4.65 5.47 0.26
C GLY A 39 -5.62 5.66 -0.91
N VAL A 40 -6.23 6.84 -0.98
CA VAL A 40 -7.03 7.29 -2.12
C VAL A 40 -6.43 8.58 -2.64
N LEU A 41 -6.07 8.58 -3.92
CA LEU A 41 -5.55 9.72 -4.64
C LEU A 41 -6.69 10.43 -5.39
N GLY A 42 -6.67 11.76 -5.36
CA GLY A 42 -7.52 12.62 -6.15
C GLY A 42 -7.20 12.59 -7.64
N TYR A 43 -7.89 13.42 -8.41
CA TYR A 43 -7.64 13.58 -9.85
C TYR A 43 -6.27 14.23 -10.14
N ASP A 44 -5.77 15.02 -9.19
CA ASP A 44 -4.48 15.70 -9.18
C ASP A 44 -3.36 14.81 -8.60
N GLU A 45 -3.65 13.51 -8.42
CA GLU A 45 -2.76 12.50 -7.85
C GLU A 45 -2.28 12.77 -6.42
N ARG A 46 -2.90 13.73 -5.72
CA ARG A 46 -2.63 14.00 -4.30
C ARG A 46 -3.43 13.06 -3.41
N LEU A 47 -2.86 12.71 -2.26
CA LEU A 47 -3.56 11.90 -1.26
C LEU A 47 -4.73 12.69 -0.66
N VAL A 48 -5.96 12.20 -0.84
CA VAL A 48 -7.19 12.85 -0.36
C VAL A 48 -7.83 12.13 0.82
N ALA A 49 -7.55 10.84 0.99
CA ALA A 49 -8.03 10.05 2.11
C ALA A 49 -7.13 8.84 2.33
N SER A 50 -7.07 8.34 3.55
CA SER A 50 -6.34 7.12 3.87
C SER A 50 -6.88 6.44 5.14
N ALA A 51 -6.62 5.15 5.25
CA ALA A 51 -6.93 4.35 6.44
C ALA A 51 -5.87 3.27 6.63
N SER A 52 -5.47 3.04 7.87
CA SER A 52 -4.62 1.91 8.24
C SER A 52 -5.41 0.85 8.99
N PHE A 53 -5.01 -0.40 8.80
CA PHE A 53 -5.56 -1.55 9.52
C PHE A 53 -4.55 -2.71 9.49
N SER A 54 -4.65 -3.60 10.47
CA SER A 54 -3.87 -4.82 10.53
C SER A 54 -4.79 -6.00 10.25
N LEU A 55 -4.39 -6.87 9.32
CA LEU A 55 -5.11 -8.09 9.01
C LEU A 55 -4.12 -9.22 8.85
N GLU A 56 -4.09 -10.09 9.85
CA GLU A 56 -3.28 -11.30 9.83
C GLU A 56 -4.20 -12.50 9.57
N ARG A 57 -3.81 -13.35 8.61
CA ARG A 57 -4.58 -14.51 8.17
C ARG A 57 -3.69 -15.70 7.93
N SER A 58 -4.17 -16.87 8.35
CA SER A 58 -3.47 -18.15 8.18
C SER A 58 -3.36 -18.60 6.72
N ARG A 59 -4.26 -18.13 5.84
CA ARG A 59 -4.23 -18.40 4.41
C ARG A 59 -4.58 -17.14 3.60
N PRO A 60 -3.85 -16.83 2.51
CA PRO A 60 -4.18 -15.71 1.65
C PRO A 60 -5.46 -15.98 0.85
N ASP A 61 -6.50 -15.17 1.08
CA ASP A 61 -7.75 -15.16 0.33
C ASP A 61 -8.07 -13.74 -0.16
N GLY A 62 -8.18 -13.59 -1.48
CA GLY A 62 -8.49 -12.31 -2.10
C GLY A 62 -9.89 -11.81 -1.75
N TRP A 63 -10.86 -12.70 -1.54
CA TRP A 63 -12.24 -12.32 -1.20
C TRP A 63 -12.32 -11.66 0.18
N GLU A 64 -11.61 -12.21 1.17
CA GLU A 64 -11.48 -11.60 2.49
C GLU A 64 -10.74 -10.27 2.44
N TYR A 65 -9.62 -10.19 1.72
CA TYR A 65 -8.85 -8.96 1.57
C TYR A 65 -9.65 -7.84 0.90
N ARG A 66 -10.48 -8.18 -0.09
CA ARG A 66 -11.44 -7.22 -0.65
C ARG A 66 -12.40 -6.69 0.40
N ASN A 67 -13.02 -7.56 1.19
CA ASN A 67 -13.97 -7.12 2.22
C ASN A 67 -13.28 -6.21 3.24
N ALA A 68 -12.07 -6.56 3.64
CA ALA A 68 -11.24 -5.74 4.52
C ALA A 68 -10.86 -4.37 3.93
N LEU A 69 -10.81 -4.24 2.60
CA LEU A 69 -10.59 -2.96 1.91
C LEU A 69 -11.88 -2.15 1.74
N LEU A 70 -13.01 -2.79 1.51
CA LEU A 70 -14.30 -2.11 1.33
C LEU A 70 -14.76 -1.39 2.59
N ASP A 71 -14.51 -1.98 3.76
CA ASP A 71 -14.88 -1.39 5.05
C ASP A 71 -14.25 0.00 5.28
N PRO A 72 -12.92 0.18 5.18
CA PRO A 72 -12.31 1.50 5.26
C PRO A 72 -12.70 2.40 4.09
N LEU A 73 -12.80 1.90 2.85
CA LEU A 73 -13.20 2.71 1.69
C LEU A 73 -14.53 3.43 1.91
N ARG A 74 -15.54 2.70 2.40
CA ARG A 74 -16.87 3.25 2.69
C ARG A 74 -16.85 4.33 3.77
N ARG A 75 -15.85 4.33 4.66
CA ARG A 75 -15.71 5.34 5.73
C ARG A 75 -14.94 6.58 5.27
N ILE A 76 -13.90 6.41 4.46
CA ILE A 76 -12.97 7.49 4.15
C ILE A 76 -13.27 8.24 2.84
N THR A 77 -14.05 7.65 1.93
CA THR A 77 -14.36 8.30 0.64
C THR A 77 -15.71 7.82 0.09
N PRO A 78 -16.58 8.74 -0.38
CA PRO A 78 -17.80 8.37 -1.10
C PRO A 78 -17.48 7.48 -2.31
N HIS A 79 -18.35 6.52 -2.61
CA HIS A 79 -18.17 5.69 -3.82
C HIS A 79 -18.38 6.52 -5.09
N ASP A 80 -17.66 6.22 -6.15
CA ASP A 80 -17.75 6.92 -7.44
C ASP A 80 -18.57 6.15 -8.50
N LEU A 81 -19.36 5.14 -8.07
CA LEU A 81 -20.12 4.23 -8.94
C LEU A 81 -21.09 4.91 -9.92
N ARG A 82 -21.57 6.12 -9.62
CA ARG A 82 -22.49 6.86 -10.52
C ARG A 82 -21.75 7.72 -11.55
N ARG A 83 -20.42 7.84 -11.47
CA ARG A 83 -19.63 8.64 -12.40
C ARG A 83 -19.33 7.84 -13.67
N ARG A 84 -19.35 8.51 -14.82
CA ARG A 84 -18.97 7.90 -16.11
C ARG A 84 -17.51 7.45 -16.15
N VAL A 85 -16.63 8.17 -15.45
CA VAL A 85 -15.21 7.86 -15.36
C VAL A 85 -14.79 7.97 -13.88
N PRO A 86 -14.06 6.97 -13.34
CA PRO A 86 -13.49 7.06 -12.00
C PRO A 86 -12.56 8.26 -11.85
N SER A 87 -12.84 9.13 -10.88
CA SER A 87 -12.04 10.34 -10.61
C SER A 87 -10.89 10.14 -9.62
N ARG A 88 -10.88 9.00 -8.93
CA ARG A 88 -9.95 8.73 -7.83
C ARG A 88 -9.27 7.38 -8.04
N THR A 89 -8.06 7.26 -7.51
CA THR A 89 -7.23 6.06 -7.63
C THR A 89 -6.93 5.52 -6.25
N ALA A 90 -7.21 4.25 -5.97
CA ALA A 90 -6.80 3.63 -4.71
C ALA A 90 -5.38 3.06 -4.85
N VAL A 91 -4.56 3.25 -3.82
CA VAL A 91 -3.22 2.66 -3.69
C VAL A 91 -3.13 1.89 -2.38
N LEU A 92 -2.37 0.81 -2.34
CA LEU A 92 -2.23 -0.01 -1.14
C LEU A 92 -0.76 -0.10 -0.74
N LEU A 93 -0.45 0.26 0.51
CA LEU A 93 0.87 0.11 1.10
C LEU A 93 0.82 -0.98 2.16
N CYS A 94 1.62 -2.03 1.99
CA CYS A 94 1.74 -3.14 2.93
C CYS A 94 3.10 -3.08 3.62
N ALA A 95 3.10 -2.66 4.89
CA ALA A 95 4.26 -2.68 5.77
C ALA A 95 4.42 -4.09 6.36
N ARG A 96 5.55 -4.73 6.08
CA ARG A 96 5.80 -6.13 6.47
C ARG A 96 7.25 -6.37 6.86
N PHE A 97 7.47 -7.49 7.55
CA PHE A 97 8.80 -8.03 7.80
C PHE A 97 9.38 -8.72 6.56
N GLY A 98 10.71 -8.82 6.50
CA GLY A 98 11.41 -9.53 5.43
C GLY A 98 11.56 -8.73 4.14
N GLU A 99 11.61 -9.44 3.01
CA GLU A 99 11.98 -8.85 1.73
C GLU A 99 10.84 -8.08 1.04
N SER A 100 11.21 -7.20 0.12
CA SER A 100 10.29 -6.41 -0.72
C SER A 100 9.81 -7.16 -1.97
N GLY A 101 10.17 -8.43 -2.14
CA GLY A 101 9.82 -9.25 -3.30
C GLY A 101 8.35 -9.71 -3.32
N TRP A 102 7.82 -10.06 -4.48
CA TRP A 102 6.45 -10.56 -4.58
C TRP A 102 6.26 -11.90 -3.85
N THR A 103 5.14 -12.06 -3.16
CA THR A 103 4.71 -13.27 -2.46
C THR A 103 3.29 -13.67 -2.87
N THR A 104 2.87 -14.87 -2.50
CA THR A 104 1.49 -15.31 -2.76
C THR A 104 0.44 -14.46 -2.02
N VAL A 105 0.78 -13.98 -0.83
CA VAL A 105 -0.05 -13.04 -0.06
C VAL A 105 -0.25 -11.73 -0.81
N ASP A 106 0.79 -11.20 -1.46
CA ASP A 106 0.68 -9.99 -2.30
C ASP A 106 -0.27 -10.21 -3.47
N GLY A 107 -0.20 -11.37 -4.13
CA GLY A 107 -1.13 -11.70 -5.21
C GLY A 107 -2.59 -11.77 -4.77
N ALA A 108 -2.86 -12.11 -3.52
CA ALA A 108 -4.21 -12.08 -2.96
C ALA A 108 -4.63 -10.65 -2.63
N TRP A 109 -3.75 -9.82 -2.06
CA TRP A 109 -4.02 -8.41 -1.82
C TRP A 109 -4.25 -7.63 -3.12
N MET A 110 -3.41 -7.84 -4.13
CA MET A 110 -3.57 -7.26 -5.46
C MET A 110 -4.93 -7.60 -6.08
N TRP A 111 -5.34 -8.87 -5.97
CA TRP A 111 -6.68 -9.29 -6.40
C TRP A 111 -7.75 -8.54 -5.61
N GLY A 112 -7.64 -8.51 -4.28
CA GLY A 112 -8.61 -7.85 -3.40
C GLY A 112 -8.73 -6.35 -3.66
N LEU A 113 -7.61 -5.68 -3.91
CA LEU A 113 -7.55 -4.25 -4.28
C LEU A 113 -8.28 -4.00 -5.59
N ARG A 114 -8.00 -4.79 -6.63
CA ARG A 114 -8.66 -4.64 -7.93
C ARG A 114 -10.17 -4.83 -7.82
N ASP A 115 -10.63 -5.86 -7.11
CA ASP A 115 -12.05 -6.14 -6.93
C ASP A 115 -12.72 -5.04 -6.09
N ALA A 116 -12.09 -4.60 -4.99
CA ALA A 116 -12.60 -3.52 -4.14
C ALA A 116 -12.71 -2.19 -4.90
N CYS A 117 -11.72 -1.85 -5.74
CA CYS A 117 -11.78 -0.67 -6.59
C CYS A 117 -12.95 -0.73 -7.57
N THR A 118 -13.16 -1.89 -8.20
CA THR A 118 -14.30 -2.12 -9.11
C THR A 118 -15.63 -1.89 -8.40
N LEU A 119 -15.77 -2.45 -7.19
CA LEU A 119 -16.99 -2.34 -6.38
C LEU A 119 -17.21 -0.95 -5.76
N HIS A 120 -16.16 -0.13 -5.64
CA HIS A 120 -16.26 1.24 -5.09
C HIS A 120 -16.23 2.34 -6.16
N GLY A 121 -16.05 1.98 -7.44
CA GLY A 121 -15.98 2.90 -8.57
C GLY A 121 -14.66 3.67 -8.67
N LEU A 122 -13.56 3.10 -8.18
CA LEU A 122 -12.22 3.71 -8.17
C LEU A 122 -11.31 3.09 -9.24
N ARG A 123 -10.25 3.79 -9.65
CA ARG A 123 -9.14 3.18 -10.40
C ARG A 123 -8.31 2.34 -9.44
N CYS A 124 -7.97 1.12 -9.86
CA CYS A 124 -7.01 0.28 -9.15
C CYS A 124 -5.59 0.76 -9.43
N GLY A 125 -4.94 1.38 -8.45
CA GLY A 125 -3.58 1.90 -8.56
C GLY A 125 -2.51 0.95 -8.05
N ALA A 126 -1.38 1.52 -7.64
CA ALA A 126 -0.18 0.79 -7.25
C ALA A 126 -0.35 -0.03 -5.95
N TYR A 127 0.32 -1.18 -5.92
CA TYR A 127 0.57 -1.97 -4.71
C TYR A 127 2.03 -1.78 -4.28
N ILE A 128 2.22 -1.26 -3.07
CA ILE A 128 3.51 -0.83 -2.51
C ILE A 128 3.84 -1.74 -1.33
N THR A 129 5.04 -2.31 -1.32
CA THR A 129 5.59 -2.99 -0.14
C THR A 129 6.52 -2.05 0.60
N LEU A 130 6.38 -1.95 1.92
CA LEU A 130 7.28 -1.20 2.80
C LEU A 130 7.99 -2.18 3.75
N THR A 131 9.31 -2.11 3.78
CA THR A 131 10.19 -2.92 4.63
C THR A 131 11.24 -2.03 5.29
N SER A 132 12.08 -2.60 6.16
CA SER A 132 13.25 -1.90 6.72
C SER A 132 14.22 -1.43 5.63
N SER A 133 14.31 -2.15 4.51
CA SER A 133 15.19 -1.80 3.38
C SER A 133 14.66 -0.64 2.51
N GLY A 134 13.39 -0.27 2.66
CA GLY A 134 12.75 0.73 1.81
C GLY A 134 11.38 0.30 1.30
N TRP A 135 10.88 1.07 0.34
CA TRP A 135 9.62 0.81 -0.34
C TRP A 135 9.84 0.42 -1.81
N ARG A 136 8.91 -0.36 -2.35
CA ARG A 136 8.88 -0.76 -3.77
C ARG A 136 7.44 -0.88 -4.25
N ILE A 137 7.18 -0.44 -5.48
CA ILE A 137 5.94 -0.76 -6.18
C ILE A 137 6.10 -2.12 -6.88
N LEU A 138 5.26 -3.09 -6.52
CA LEU A 138 5.29 -4.40 -7.18
C LEU A 138 4.71 -4.30 -8.60
N GLY A 139 5.41 -4.89 -9.55
CA GLY A 139 5.08 -4.83 -10.97
C GLY A 139 5.57 -3.57 -11.68
N ALA A 140 6.31 -2.69 -10.99
CA ALA A 140 6.96 -1.54 -11.59
C ALA A 140 8.43 -1.48 -11.17
N HIS A 141 9.25 -0.81 -11.98
CA HIS A 141 10.67 -0.59 -11.69
C HIS A 141 10.84 0.69 -10.84
N ARG A 142 10.01 0.84 -9.80
CA ARG A 142 9.94 2.02 -8.92
C ARG A 142 10.11 1.59 -7.46
N SER A 143 11.09 2.17 -6.79
CA SER A 143 11.45 1.90 -5.40
C SER A 143 12.18 3.10 -4.80
N GLY A 144 12.24 3.18 -3.48
CA GLY A 144 12.93 4.24 -2.76
C GLY A 144 13.23 3.85 -1.31
N ARG A 145 13.86 4.78 -0.58
CA ARG A 145 14.23 4.56 0.83
C ARG A 145 13.01 4.72 1.74
N SER A 146 13.02 4.00 2.85
CA SER A 146 11.93 4.07 3.83
C SER A 146 11.98 5.43 4.53
N PRO A 147 10.86 6.14 4.67
CA PRO A 147 10.84 7.48 5.30
C PRO A 147 11.29 7.43 6.76
N SER A 148 11.09 6.28 7.43
CA SER A 148 11.48 6.06 8.82
C SER A 148 12.93 5.59 9.01
N ALA A 149 13.65 5.26 7.94
CA ALA A 149 15.03 4.76 8.04
C ALA A 149 16.05 5.84 8.43
N THR A 150 15.68 7.12 8.39
CA THR A 150 16.57 8.21 8.80
C THR A 150 16.70 8.33 10.34
N THR A 151 15.87 7.65 11.13
CA THR A 151 15.83 7.86 12.60
C THR A 151 16.48 6.73 13.42
N VAL A 152 16.95 5.63 12.81
CA VAL A 152 17.61 4.52 13.54
C VAL A 152 19.06 4.34 13.09
N SER A 153 19.81 5.44 12.98
CA SER A 153 21.27 5.40 12.81
C SER A 153 22.02 6.19 13.89
N GLY A 154 21.34 6.62 14.97
CA GLY A 154 21.94 7.44 16.04
C GLY A 154 21.82 6.89 17.46
N LEU A 155 21.34 5.66 17.66
CA LEU A 155 21.09 5.08 18.99
C LEU A 155 21.78 3.73 19.24
N LEU A 156 22.89 3.50 18.54
CA LEU A 156 23.90 2.50 18.93
C LEU A 156 25.23 3.23 19.13
N GLY A 157 25.25 4.14 20.10
CA GLY A 157 26.45 4.77 20.63
C GLY A 157 26.72 4.25 22.04
N ASP A 158 27.79 3.47 22.15
CA ASP A 158 28.56 3.08 23.34
C ASP A 158 27.84 2.74 24.66
N CYS A 159 27.93 1.46 25.01
CA CYS A 159 28.13 1.03 26.39
C CYS A 159 29.37 0.12 26.42
N SER A 160 30.56 0.70 26.32
CA SER A 160 31.79 0.02 26.71
C SER A 160 32.16 0.48 28.11
N GLY A 161 32.13 -0.47 29.04
CA GLY A 161 32.15 -0.26 30.48
C GLY A 161 33.49 0.23 31.01
N ALA A 162 33.39 0.97 32.10
CA ALA A 162 34.47 1.22 33.03
C ALA A 162 34.87 -0.08 33.75
N ALA A 163 36.17 -0.33 33.82
CA ALA A 163 36.85 -1.07 34.87
C ALA A 163 38.23 -0.45 35.05
#